data_AF-U3U5J7-F1
#
_entry.id   AF-U3U5J7-F1
#
_cell.length_a   1.000
_cell.length_b   1.000
_cell.length_c   1.000
_cell.angle_alpha   90.00
_cell.angle_beta   90.00
_cell.angle_gamma   90.00
#
_symmetry.space_group_name_H-M   'P 1'
#
loop_
_entity.id
_entity.type
_entity.pdbx_description
1 polymer ?
#
loop_
_entity_poly.entity_id
_entity_poly.type
_entity_poly.pdbx_seq_one_letter_code
_entity_poly.pdbx_strand_id
1 'polypeptide(L)'
;MQAAVASTANSIGYSSFDFHLSGVKTLPIVTAGGDSVMPDAESIRSGRYPWSRPLYIYVNKAPGKPLPPLVAAFLQQVLSAQGQRRVTEAGYLPLSDSQIAQN
;
A
#
# COMPACT_ATOMS: atom_id res chain seq x y z
N MET A 1 -8.57 -3.76 -15.08
CA MET A 1 -9.91 -3.63 -14.46
C MET A 1 -10.43 -2.20 -14.51
N GLN A 2 -9.70 -1.21 -13.98
CA GLN A 2 -10.11 0.20 -13.97
C GLN A 2 -10.61 0.71 -15.33
N ALA A 3 -9.85 0.48 -16.42
CA ALA A 3 -10.26 0.89 -17.77
C ALA A 3 -11.61 0.30 -18.20
N ALA A 4 -11.87 -0.98 -17.87
CA ALA A 4 -13.14 -1.63 -18.19
C ALA A 4 -14.32 -1.06 -17.37
N VAL A 5 -14.07 -0.69 -16.10
CA VAL A 5 -15.08 -0.03 -15.27
C VAL A 5 -15.37 1.39 -15.77
N ALA A 6 -14.32 2.13 -16.14
CA ALA A 6 -14.44 3.47 -16.68
C ALA A 6 -15.20 3.53 -18.02
N SER A 7 -15.08 2.50 -18.85
CA SER A 7 -15.71 2.47 -20.18
C SER A 7 -17.11 1.83 -20.20
N THR A 8 -17.59 1.26 -19.09
CA THR A 8 -18.84 0.48 -19.07
C THR A 8 -19.79 1.03 -18.02
N ALA A 9 -20.89 1.64 -18.46
CA ALA A 9 -21.90 2.22 -17.58
C ALA A 9 -22.44 1.17 -16.59
N ASN A 10 -22.63 1.59 -15.34
CA ASN A 10 -23.17 0.77 -14.23
C ASN A 10 -22.34 -0.47 -13.85
N SER A 11 -21.09 -0.56 -14.30
CA SER A 11 -20.18 -1.63 -13.89
C SER A 11 -19.52 -1.33 -12.53
N ILE A 12 -19.16 -2.39 -11.81
CA ILE A 12 -18.43 -2.33 -10.54
C ILE A 12 -17.25 -3.30 -10.59
N GLY A 13 -16.16 -2.96 -9.92
CA GLY A 13 -15.00 -3.84 -9.79
C GLY A 13 -14.23 -3.57 -8.51
N TYR A 14 -13.38 -4.53 -8.13
CA TYR A 14 -12.45 -4.42 -7.00
C TYR A 14 -11.01 -4.56 -7.52
N SER A 15 -10.14 -3.61 -7.19
CA SER A 15 -8.73 -3.66 -7.57
C SER A 15 -7.84 -3.28 -6.39
N SER A 16 -6.53 -3.44 -6.58
CA SER A 16 -5.59 -2.74 -5.72
C SER A 16 -5.85 -1.24 -5.83
N PHE A 17 -5.69 -0.55 -4.69
CA PHE A 17 -5.90 0.88 -4.56
C PHE A 17 -4.57 1.61 -4.65
N ASP A 18 -4.55 2.66 -5.45
CA ASP A 18 -3.51 3.68 -5.48
C ASP A 18 -4.16 5.06 -5.32
N PHE A 19 -3.41 6.06 -4.88
CA PHE A 19 -3.94 7.42 -4.67
C PHE A 19 -4.07 8.25 -5.97
N HIS A 20 -3.85 7.64 -7.15
CA HIS A 20 -3.84 8.31 -8.45
C HIS A 20 -4.89 7.75 -9.42
N LEU A 21 -6.01 7.25 -8.89
CA LEU A 21 -7.12 6.73 -9.69
C LEU A 21 -7.78 7.83 -10.53
N SER A 22 -8.09 7.49 -11.79
CA SER A 22 -8.82 8.35 -12.73
C SER A 22 -9.89 7.57 -13.48
N GLY A 23 -10.98 8.25 -13.88
CA GLY A 23 -12.05 7.64 -14.68
C GLY A 23 -12.96 6.67 -13.94
N VAL A 24 -12.79 6.48 -12.63
CA VAL A 24 -13.66 5.64 -11.78
C VAL A 24 -14.01 6.38 -10.49
N LYS A 25 -15.16 6.04 -9.90
CA LYS A 25 -15.58 6.53 -8.58
C LYS A 25 -15.21 5.52 -7.51
N THR A 26 -14.35 5.90 -6.57
CA THR A 26 -14.07 5.10 -5.38
C THR A 26 -15.28 5.10 -4.44
N LEU A 27 -15.64 3.93 -3.92
CA LEU A 27 -16.74 3.77 -2.96
C LEU A 27 -16.20 3.56 -1.55
N PRO A 28 -16.88 4.10 -0.52
CA PRO A 28 -16.59 3.77 0.86
C PRO A 28 -17.03 2.35 1.16
N ILE A 29 -16.48 1.80 2.24
CA ILE A 29 -16.98 0.57 2.83
C ILE A 29 -17.81 0.91 4.06
N VAL A 30 -18.81 0.08 4.36
CA VAL A 30 -19.58 0.21 5.60
C VAL A 30 -19.03 -0.80 6.60
N THR A 31 -18.58 -0.32 7.76
CA THR A 31 -18.07 -1.20 8.83
C THR A 31 -19.22 -1.96 9.49
N ALA A 32 -18.89 -2.98 10.29
CA ALA A 32 -19.90 -3.68 11.09
C ALA A 32 -20.66 -2.76 12.06
N GLY A 33 -20.08 -1.61 12.43
CA GLY A 33 -20.72 -0.58 13.26
C GLY A 33 -21.66 0.35 12.49
N GLY A 34 -21.74 0.24 11.16
CA GLY A 34 -22.55 1.11 10.30
C GLY A 34 -21.84 2.36 9.79
N ASP A 35 -20.58 2.57 10.18
CA ASP A 35 -19.80 3.73 9.73
C ASP A 35 -19.37 3.58 8.28
N SER A 36 -19.53 4.64 7.49
CA SER A 36 -18.99 4.72 6.14
C SER A 36 -17.55 5.21 6.17
N VAL A 37 -16.61 4.41 5.64
CA VAL A 37 -15.17 4.70 5.68
C VAL A 37 -14.58 4.65 4.27
N MET A 38 -13.96 5.76 3.85
CA MET A 38 -13.22 5.84 2.59
C MET A 38 -11.81 5.22 2.73
N PRO A 39 -11.21 4.69 1.66
CA PRO A 39 -9.80 4.28 1.64
C PRO A 39 -8.86 5.49 1.51
N ASP A 40 -8.74 6.31 2.55
CA ASP A 40 -7.78 7.42 2.57
C ASP A 40 -6.57 7.12 3.47
N ALA A 41 -5.56 8.00 3.42
CA ALA A 41 -4.34 7.81 4.20
C ALA A 41 -4.61 7.69 5.70
N GLU A 42 -5.52 8.51 6.24
CA GLU A 42 -5.81 8.56 7.68
C GLU A 42 -6.52 7.29 8.16
N SER A 43 -7.61 6.92 7.49
CA SER A 43 -8.41 5.73 7.80
C SER A 43 -7.64 4.43 7.64
N ILE A 44 -6.73 4.35 6.66
CA ILE A 44 -5.83 3.20 6.50
C ILE A 44 -4.84 3.16 7.65
N ARG A 45 -4.20 4.29 8.00
CA ARG A 45 -3.21 4.35 9.10
C ARG A 45 -3.82 4.04 10.45
N SER A 46 -5.05 4.49 10.70
CA SER A 46 -5.75 4.24 11.95
C SER A 46 -6.36 2.84 12.01
N GLY A 47 -6.31 2.06 10.93
CA GLY A 47 -6.97 0.75 10.83
C GLY A 47 -8.50 0.81 10.71
N ARG A 48 -9.09 2.01 10.58
CA ARG A 48 -10.54 2.18 10.37
C ARG A 48 -10.97 1.65 9.00
N TYR A 49 -10.08 1.67 8.01
CA TYR A 49 -10.28 1.01 6.72
C TYR A 49 -9.72 -0.43 6.76
N PRO A 50 -10.55 -1.47 6.97
CA PRO A 50 -10.12 -2.85 7.22
C PRO A 50 -9.51 -3.60 6.02
N TRP A 51 -9.60 -3.10 4.79
CA TRP A 51 -9.10 -3.83 3.60
C TRP A 51 -7.73 -3.35 3.11
N SER A 52 -7.00 -2.63 3.97
CA SER A 52 -5.59 -2.33 3.74
C SER A 52 -4.70 -3.53 4.05
N ARG A 53 -3.53 -3.61 3.41
CA ARG A 53 -2.53 -4.65 3.69
C ARG A 53 -1.12 -4.08 3.57
N PRO A 54 -0.17 -4.52 4.39
CA PRO A 54 1.25 -4.29 4.14
C PRO A 54 1.71 -5.01 2.87
N LEU A 55 2.67 -4.43 2.18
CA LEU A 55 3.41 -5.09 1.10
C LEU A 55 4.72 -5.62 1.67
N TYR A 56 4.93 -6.93 1.54
CA TYR A 56 6.13 -7.59 2.06
C TYR A 56 7.14 -7.86 0.95
N ILE A 57 8.40 -7.62 1.27
CA ILE A 57 9.54 -8.09 0.47
C ILE A 57 10.09 -9.33 1.15
N TYR A 58 10.00 -10.47 0.48
CA TYR A 58 10.57 -11.72 0.97
C TYR A 58 12.00 -11.89 0.46
N VAL A 59 12.91 -12.18 1.39
CA VAL A 59 14.31 -12.48 1.06
C VAL A 59 14.67 -13.87 1.57
N ASN A 60 15.32 -14.65 0.72
CA ASN A 60 15.84 -15.96 1.10
C ASN A 60 17.16 -15.78 1.85
N LYS A 61 17.09 -15.62 3.17
CA LYS A 61 18.25 -15.48 4.06
C LYS A 61 18.58 -16.84 4.69
N ALA A 62 19.74 -17.39 4.34
CA ALA A 62 20.22 -18.61 4.98
C ALA A 62 20.49 -18.36 6.49
N PRO A 63 20.10 -19.28 7.39
CA PRO A 63 20.36 -19.15 8.82
C PRO A 63 21.86 -18.93 9.12
N GLY A 64 22.15 -18.00 10.03
CA GLY A 64 23.52 -17.66 10.42
C GLY A 64 24.38 -16.95 9.36
N LYS A 65 23.86 -16.69 8.15
CA LYS A 65 24.58 -15.97 7.10
C LYS A 65 24.04 -14.54 6.92
N PRO A 66 24.90 -13.57 6.56
CA PRO A 66 24.43 -12.25 6.16
C PRO A 66 23.64 -12.35 4.85
N LEU A 67 22.82 -11.34 4.57
CA LEU A 67 22.21 -11.18 3.26
C LEU A 67 23.30 -10.98 2.19
N PRO A 68 23.09 -11.45 0.95
CA PRO A 68 23.93 -11.07 -0.17
C PRO A 68 24.06 -9.54 -0.24
N PRO A 69 25.26 -8.98 -0.47
CA PRO A 69 25.49 -7.53 -0.37
C PRO A 69 24.53 -6.68 -1.21
N LEU A 70 24.21 -7.12 -2.43
CA LEU A 70 23.28 -6.41 -3.31
C LEU A 70 21.85 -6.40 -2.77
N VAL A 71 21.40 -7.49 -2.16
CA VAL A 71 20.08 -7.58 -1.53
C VAL A 71 20.02 -6.66 -0.32
N ALA A 72 21.06 -6.65 0.52
CA ALA A 72 21.15 -5.75 1.66
C ALA A 72 21.12 -4.27 1.23
N ALA A 73 21.91 -3.90 0.21
CA ALA A 73 21.92 -2.54 -0.32
C ALA A 73 20.55 -2.13 -0.91
N PHE A 74 19.87 -3.05 -1.60
CA PHE A 74 18.52 -2.80 -2.10
C PHE A 74 17.53 -2.54 -0.97
N LEU A 75 17.51 -3.37 0.08
CA LEU A 75 16.62 -3.17 1.23
C LEU A 75 16.92 -1.85 1.95
N GLN A 76 18.20 -1.50 2.13
CA GLN A 76 18.60 -0.20 2.68
C GLN A 76 18.06 0.96 1.84
N GLN A 77 18.13 0.85 0.51
CA GLN A 77 17.60 1.87 -0.39
C GLN A 77 16.08 1.99 -0.31
N VAL A 78 15.36 0.86 -0.27
CA VAL A 78 13.89 0.84 -0.11
C VAL A 78 13.46 1.48 1.20
N LEU A 79 14.15 1.19 2.30
CA LEU A 79 13.85 1.73 3.63
C LEU A 79 14.32 3.18 3.84
N SER A 80 15.20 3.69 2.97
CA SER A 80 15.70 5.07 3.05
C SER A 80 14.59 6.11 2.83
N ALA A 81 14.82 7.34 3.30
CA ALA A 81 13.91 8.47 3.02
C ALA A 81 13.73 8.75 1.52
N GLN A 82 14.71 8.42 0.68
CA GLN A 82 14.54 8.52 -0.78
C GLN A 82 13.65 7.40 -1.32
N GLY A 83 13.84 6.16 -0.85
CA GLY A 83 13.00 5.02 -1.21
C GLY A 83 11.55 5.25 -0.82
N GLN A 84 11.29 5.69 0.42
CA GLN A 84 9.95 5.98 0.91
C GLN A 84 9.26 7.12 0.15
N ARG A 85 10.00 8.14 -0.32
CA ARG A 85 9.44 9.17 -1.22
C ARG A 85 8.96 8.57 -2.54
N ARG A 86 9.73 7.65 -3.14
CA ARG A 86 9.30 6.97 -4.37
C ARG A 86 8.07 6.09 -4.17
N VAL A 87 7.89 5.50 -2.98
CA VAL A 87 6.67 4.75 -2.63
C VAL A 87 5.44 5.65 -2.72
N THR A 88 5.55 6.89 -2.21
CA THR A 88 4.47 7.89 -2.32
C THR A 88 4.22 8.30 -3.77
N GLU A 89 5.28 8.57 -4.56
CA GLU A 89 5.16 8.90 -5.99
C GLU A 89 4.50 7.78 -6.79
N ALA A 90 4.69 6.52 -6.39
CA ALA A 90 4.04 5.35 -6.99
C ALA A 90 2.58 5.17 -6.54
N GLY A 91 2.04 6.07 -5.71
CA GLY A 91 0.65 6.03 -5.26
C GLY A 91 0.38 5.12 -4.06
N TYR A 92 1.40 4.79 -3.26
CA TYR A 92 1.27 3.99 -2.03
C TYR A 92 1.54 4.81 -0.75
N LEU A 93 1.06 4.31 0.39
CA LEU A 93 1.46 4.86 1.68
C LEU A 93 2.89 4.39 2.02
N PRO A 94 3.81 5.32 2.37
CA PRO A 94 5.12 4.94 2.87
C PRO A 94 5.00 4.30 4.25
N LEU A 95 6.06 3.66 4.74
CA LEU A 95 6.14 3.19 6.12
C LEU A 95 5.99 4.36 7.10
N SER A 96 5.39 4.14 8.26
CA SER A 96 5.44 5.09 9.39
C SER A 96 6.80 5.02 10.07
N ASP A 97 7.12 6.06 10.85
CA ASP A 97 8.32 6.06 11.69
C ASP A 97 8.38 4.83 12.61
N SER A 98 7.22 4.42 13.16
CA SER A 98 7.12 3.21 13.97
C SER A 98 7.41 1.92 13.21
N GLN A 99 7.03 1.83 11.92
CA GLN A 99 7.32 0.67 11.08
C GLN A 99 8.78 0.65 10.63
N ILE A 100 9.39 1.82 10.39
CA ILE A 100 10.81 1.94 10.06
C ILE A 100 11.66 1.52 11.27
N ALA A 101 11.28 1.94 12.49
CA ALA A 101 12.01 1.62 13.71
C ALA A 101 11.95 0.14 14.14
N GLN A 102 11.04 -0.66 13.57
CA GLN A 102 10.91 -2.10 13.86
C GLN A 102 11.80 -3.00 12.98
N ASN A 103 12.54 -2.43 12.01
CA ASN A 103 13.46 -3.14 11.13
C ASN A 103 14.93 -2.93 11.54
#